data_AF-A0A967W6A7-F1
#
_entry.id   AF-A0A967W6A7-F1
#
_cell.length_a   1.000
_cell.length_b   1.000
_cell.length_c   1.000
_cell.angle_alpha   90.00
_cell.angle_beta   90.00
_cell.angle_gamma   90.00
#
_symmetry.space_group_name_H-M   'P 1'
#
loop_
_entity.id
_entity.type
_entity.pdbx_description
1 polymer ?
#
loop_
_entity_poly.entity_id
_entity_poly.type
_entity_poly.pdbx_seq_one_letter_code
_entity_poly.pdbx_strand_id
1 'polypeptide(L)'
;TLDPQTEWVQFVEECEEAALLLEPQPGPFMGLLLHPDMHSGIALPIYTQAAKLGLLVLNARAPLFYNRERFQFLDSFAKLAGGLLHNARLFRELKEYLARIEA
;
A
#
# COMPACT_ATOMS: atom_id res chain seq x y z
N THR A 1 -12.38 -5.57 -6.21
CA THR A 1 -10.90 -5.65 -6.18
C THR A 1 -10.37 -4.51 -7.01
N LEU A 2 -9.29 -3.86 -6.57
CA LEU A 2 -8.64 -2.81 -7.35
C LEU A 2 -8.14 -3.42 -8.66
N ASP A 3 -8.38 -2.75 -9.78
CA ASP A 3 -7.85 -3.18 -11.06
C ASP A 3 -6.35 -2.88 -11.11
N PRO A 4 -5.47 -3.90 -11.21
CA PRO A 4 -4.03 -3.70 -11.28
C PRO A 4 -3.58 -2.86 -12.49
N GLN A 5 -4.43 -2.74 -13.53
CA GLN A 5 -4.15 -1.93 -14.71
C GLN A 5 -4.55 -0.46 -14.55
N THR A 6 -5.02 -0.05 -13.37
CA THR A 6 -5.33 1.37 -13.13
C THR A 6 -4.03 2.17 -13.11
N GLU A 7 -4.01 3.33 -13.75
CA GLU A 7 -2.82 4.17 -13.94
C GLU A 7 -2.12 4.53 -12.61
N TRP A 8 -2.88 4.83 -11.55
CA TRP A 8 -2.28 5.10 -10.24
C TRP A 8 -1.67 3.86 -9.59
N VAL A 9 -2.21 2.67 -9.86
CA VAL A 9 -1.63 1.42 -9.36
C VAL A 9 -0.27 1.25 -10.02
N GLN A 10 -0.20 1.32 -11.36
CA GLN A 10 1.05 1.26 -12.13
C GLN A 10 2.08 2.28 -11.65
N PHE A 11 1.68 3.53 -11.45
CA PHE A 11 2.56 4.55 -10.89
C PHE A 11 3.20 4.13 -9.55
N VAL A 12 2.39 3.65 -8.61
CA VAL A 12 2.92 3.19 -7.30
C VAL A 12 3.75 1.91 -7.47
N GLU A 13 3.44 1.07 -8.46
CA GLU A 13 4.22 -0.14 -8.76
C GLU A 13 5.61 0.18 -9.33
N GLU A 14 5.70 1.14 -10.26
CA GLU A 14 6.91 1.44 -11.03
C GLU A 14 7.83 2.42 -10.30
N CYS A 15 7.27 3.43 -9.64
CA CYS A 15 8.06 4.44 -8.95
C CYS A 15 8.44 4.02 -7.53
N GLU A 16 7.78 3.00 -6.97
CA GLU A 16 7.87 2.63 -5.55
C GLU A 16 7.58 3.81 -4.59
N GLU A 17 6.86 4.82 -5.08
CA GLU A 17 6.48 6.01 -4.34
C GLU A 17 5.00 6.03 -4.03
N ALA A 18 4.64 6.68 -2.93
CA ALA A 18 3.25 6.82 -2.54
C ALA A 18 2.50 7.80 -3.46
N ALA A 19 1.32 7.39 -3.93
CA ALA A 19 0.41 8.25 -4.66
C ALA A 19 -0.49 9.00 -3.68
N LEU A 20 -0.68 10.30 -3.91
CA LEU A 20 -1.47 11.17 -3.04
C LEU A 20 -2.46 11.99 -3.84
N LEU A 21 -3.73 11.96 -3.42
CA LEU A 21 -4.79 12.82 -3.90
C LEU A 21 -5.33 13.63 -2.73
N LEU A 22 -5.05 14.93 -2.71
CA LEU A 22 -5.44 15.81 -1.63
C LEU A 22 -6.89 16.33 -1.76
N GLU A 23 -7.38 16.44 -2.99
CA GLU A 23 -8.72 16.89 -3.33
C GLU A 23 -9.21 16.15 -4.59
N PRO A 24 -10.52 15.90 -4.77
CA PRO A 24 -11.02 15.24 -5.97
C PRO A 24 -10.84 16.13 -7.18
N GLN A 25 -10.05 15.68 -8.15
CA GLN A 25 -9.79 16.40 -9.39
C GLN A 25 -9.71 15.40 -10.56
N PRO A 26 -10.28 15.72 -11.74
CA PRO A 26 -10.19 14.85 -12.90
C PRO A 26 -8.73 14.51 -13.22
N GLY A 27 -8.43 13.22 -13.35
CA GLY A 27 -7.07 12.76 -13.61
C GLY A 27 -6.84 11.29 -13.27
N PRO A 28 -5.61 10.80 -13.47
CA PRO A 28 -5.26 9.37 -13.36
C PRO A 28 -5.40 8.82 -11.94
N PHE A 29 -5.34 9.71 -10.95
CA PHE A 29 -5.46 9.36 -9.52
C PHE A 29 -6.88 9.37 -8.99
N MET A 30 -7.91 9.67 -9.80
CA MET A 30 -9.31 9.63 -9.34
C MET A 30 -9.71 8.25 -8.81
N GLY A 31 -9.21 7.18 -9.42
CA GLY A 31 -9.44 5.80 -8.98
C GLY A 31 -8.85 5.46 -7.61
N LEU A 32 -8.07 6.36 -7.00
CA LEU A 32 -7.57 6.22 -5.63
C LEU A 32 -8.68 6.39 -4.59
N LEU A 33 -9.76 7.10 -4.93
CA LEU A 33 -10.92 7.26 -4.07
C LEU A 33 -11.85 6.05 -4.25
N LEU A 34 -11.90 5.20 -3.23
CA LEU A 34 -12.65 3.95 -3.22
C LEU A 34 -14.15 4.15 -3.00
N HIS A 35 -14.59 5.34 -2.63
CA HIS A 35 -15.98 5.68 -2.36
C HIS A 35 -16.28 7.15 -2.74
N PRO A 36 -17.48 7.46 -3.28
CA PRO A 36 -17.84 8.83 -3.70
C PRO A 36 -17.73 9.90 -2.61
N ASP A 37 -18.02 9.54 -1.36
CA ASP A 37 -17.92 10.47 -0.20
C ASP A 37 -16.48 10.78 0.24
N MET A 38 -15.47 10.23 -0.43
CA MET A 38 -14.07 10.48 -0.09
C MET A 38 -13.56 11.70 -0.84
N HIS A 39 -12.83 12.56 -0.12
CA HIS A 39 -12.31 13.81 -0.65
C HIS A 39 -10.79 13.84 -0.71
N SER A 40 -10.11 12.88 -0.08
CA SER A 40 -8.68 12.69 -0.24
C SER A 40 -8.29 11.24 -0.05
N GLY A 41 -7.17 10.84 -0.62
CA GLY A 41 -6.67 9.48 -0.60
C GLY A 41 -5.16 9.39 -0.67
N ILE A 42 -4.60 8.32 -0.13
CA ILE A 42 -3.19 7.96 -0.24
C ILE A 42 -3.08 6.47 -0.55
N ALA A 43 -2.18 6.10 -1.46
CA ALA A 43 -1.76 4.73 -1.67
C ALA A 43 -0.26 4.63 -1.40
N LEU A 44 0.13 3.69 -0.53
CA LEU A 44 1.52 3.44 -0.20
C LEU A 44 1.92 2.02 -0.63
N PRO A 45 3.07 1.83 -1.29
CA PRO A 45 3.58 0.50 -1.58
C PRO A 45 4.04 -0.18 -0.29
N ILE A 46 3.68 -1.46 -0.15
CA ILE A 46 4.23 -2.34 0.88
C ILE A 46 5.15 -3.33 0.15
N TYR A 47 6.44 -3.23 0.43
CA TYR A 47 7.47 -4.03 -0.20
C TYR A 47 8.57 -4.39 0.81
N THR A 48 9.38 -5.37 0.45
CA THR A 48 10.68 -5.62 1.06
C THR A 48 11.77 -5.47 0.02
N GLN A 49 13.04 -5.54 0.46
CA GLN A 49 14.18 -5.59 -0.45
C GLN A 49 14.07 -6.71 -1.50
N ALA A 50 13.34 -7.80 -1.20
CA ALA A 50 13.29 -8.98 -2.05
C ALA A 50 12.00 -9.13 -2.85
N ALA A 51 10.90 -8.47 -2.44
CA ALA A 51 9.60 -8.65 -3.08
C ALA A 51 8.64 -7.51 -2.81
N LYS A 52 7.83 -7.20 -3.82
CA LYS A 52 6.61 -6.41 -3.65
C LYS A 52 5.53 -7.25 -2.98
N LEU A 53 4.96 -6.73 -1.90
CA LEU A 53 3.95 -7.43 -1.10
C LEU A 53 2.53 -6.91 -1.36
N GLY A 54 2.35 -5.63 -1.68
CA GLY A 54 1.04 -5.07 -2.00
C GLY A 54 0.96 -3.54 -1.87
N LEU A 55 -0.26 -3.04 -1.66
CA LEU A 55 -0.58 -1.62 -1.53
C LEU A 55 -1.43 -1.38 -0.26
N LEU A 56 -1.10 -0.35 0.50
CA LEU A 56 -1.96 0.20 1.55
C LEU A 56 -2.70 1.42 1.00
N VAL A 57 -4.02 1.30 0.84
CA VAL A 57 -4.87 2.40 0.36
C VAL A 57 -5.72 2.91 1.51
N LEU A 58 -5.66 4.22 1.76
CA LEU A 58 -6.46 4.90 2.77
C LEU A 58 -7.17 6.08 2.12
N ASN A 59 -8.41 6.34 2.54
CA ASN A 59 -9.18 7.51 2.11
C ASN A 59 -9.75 8.25 3.31
N ALA A 60 -10.01 9.54 3.12
CA ALA A 60 -10.68 10.39 4.09
C ALA A 60 -11.82 11.19 3.43
N ARG A 61 -12.87 11.47 4.21
CA ARG A 61 -13.99 12.33 3.78
C ARG A 61 -13.68 13.82 3.88
N ALA A 62 -12.49 14.18 4.36
CA ALA A 62 -12.03 15.56 4.41
C ALA A 62 -11.03 15.80 3.26
N PRO A 63 -11.10 16.95 2.57
CA PRO A 63 -10.02 17.37 1.68
C PRO A 63 -8.75 17.67 2.50
N LEU A 64 -7.59 17.62 1.85
CA LEU A 64 -6.28 17.96 2.42
C LEU A 64 -5.94 17.18 3.71
N PHE A 65 -6.56 16.02 3.94
CA PHE A 65 -6.42 15.27 5.19
C PHE A 65 -4.99 14.76 5.39
N TYR A 66 -4.32 14.33 4.33
CA TYR A 66 -2.97 13.75 4.35
C TYR A 66 -1.88 14.83 4.25
N ASN A 67 -1.70 15.56 5.34
CA ASN A 67 -0.59 16.49 5.47
C ASN A 67 0.78 15.77 5.55
N ARG A 68 1.87 16.55 5.55
CA ARG A 68 3.25 16.04 5.59
C ARG A 68 3.52 15.09 6.77
N GLU A 69 3.01 15.42 7.96
CA GLU A 69 3.21 14.62 9.17
C GLU A 69 2.54 13.25 9.04
N ARG A 70 1.27 13.22 8.61
CA ARG A 70 0.53 11.98 8.37
C ARG A 70 1.16 11.14 7.26
N PHE A 71 1.62 11.80 6.19
CA PHE A 71 2.35 11.12 5.12
C PHE A 71 3.60 10.41 5.67
N GLN A 72 4.45 11.12 6.42
CA GLN A 72 5.69 10.55 6.97
C GLN A 72 5.41 9.39 7.93
N PHE A 73 4.36 9.52 8.75
CA PHE A 73 3.91 8.44 9.62
C PHE A 73 3.47 7.20 8.82
N LEU A 74 2.59 7.39 7.83
CA LEU A 74 2.06 6.29 7.02
C LEU A 74 3.14 5.62 6.15
N ASP A 75 4.08 6.39 5.60
CA ASP A 75 5.22 5.88 4.85
C ASP A 75 6.13 5.01 5.72
N SER A 76 6.45 5.50 6.94
CA SER A 76 7.20 4.72 7.92
C SER A 76 6.46 3.45 8.32
N PHE A 77 5.14 3.53 8.52
CA PHE A 77 4.31 2.39 8.85
C PHE A 77 4.29 1.34 7.72
N ALA A 78 4.13 1.76 6.45
CA ALA A 78 4.13 0.87 5.30
C ALA A 78 5.46 0.10 5.16
N LYS A 79 6.59 0.80 5.38
CA LYS A 79 7.94 0.20 5.39
C LYS A 79 8.09 -0.85 6.51
N LEU A 80 7.62 -0.55 7.72
CA LEU A 80 7.62 -1.49 8.84
C LEU A 80 6.72 -2.71 8.57
N ALA A 81 5.53 -2.49 8.02
CA ALA A 81 4.59 -3.55 7.66
C ALA A 81 5.20 -4.51 6.63
N GLY A 82 5.96 -3.99 5.66
CA GLY A 82 6.67 -4.83 4.68
C GLY A 82 7.61 -5.84 5.33
N GLY A 83 8.47 -5.37 6.24
CA GLY A 83 9.37 -6.25 7.00
C GLY A 83 8.64 -7.28 7.86
N LEU A 84 7.58 -6.88 8.56
CA LEU A 84 6.80 -7.78 9.41
C LEU A 84 6.07 -8.86 8.61
N LEU A 85 5.46 -8.50 7.48
CA LEU A 85 4.77 -9.44 6.60
C LEU A 85 5.75 -10.45 5.99
N HIS A 86 6.94 -10.00 5.60
CA HIS A 86 7.99 -10.87 5.09
C HIS A 86 8.49 -11.85 6.15
N ASN A 87 8.77 -11.38 7.36
CA ASN A 87 9.18 -12.24 8.47
C ASN A 87 8.10 -13.29 8.80
N ALA A 88 6.83 -12.88 8.83
CA ALA A 88 5.72 -13.79 9.07
C ALA A 88 5.61 -14.87 7.97
N ARG A 89 5.90 -14.52 6.70
CA ARG A 89 5.94 -15.47 5.59
C ARG A 89 7.08 -16.47 5.75
N LEU A 90 8.31 -16.00 5.97
CA LEU A 90 9.48 -16.88 6.16
C LEU A 90 9.27 -17.85 7.33
N PHE A 91 8.69 -17.37 8.43
CA PHE A 91 8.40 -18.20 9.58
C PHE A 91 7.36 -19.30 9.28
N ARG A 92 6.33 -18.99 8.47
CA ARG A 92 5.37 -20.01 8.00
C ARG A 92 6.04 -21.05 7.10
N GLU A 93 6.84 -20.61 6.13
CA GLU A 93 7.56 -21.50 5.21
C GLU A 93 8.51 -22.44 5.97
N LEU A 94 9.22 -21.92 6.98
CA LEU A 94 10.08 -22.72 7.86
C LEU A 94 9.28 -23.80 8.62
N LYS A 95 8.12 -23.45 9.19
CA LYS A 95 7.26 -24.40 9.90
C LYS A 95 6.73 -25.50 8.96
N GLU A 96 6.30 -25.13 7.77
CA GLU A 96 5.82 -26.08 6.77
C GLU A 96 6.93 -27.03 6.32
N TYR A 97 8.16 -26.53 6.16
CA TYR A 97 9.31 -27.35 5.81
C TYR A 97 9.65 -28.37 6.90
N LEU A 98 9.69 -27.95 8.16
CA LEU A 98 9.94 -28.85 9.30
C LEU A 98 8.87 -29.94 9.40
N ALA A 99 7.58 -29.58 9.25
CA ALA A 99 6.47 -30.53 9.28
C ALA A 99 6.54 -31.60 8.18
N ARG A 100 7.18 -31.31 7.03
CA ARG A 100 7.38 -32.28 5.94
C ARG A 100 8.52 -33.26 6.21
N ILE A 101 9.50 -32.91 7.04
CA ILE A 101 10.63 -33.78 7.39
C ILE A 101 10.25 -34.73 8.53
N GLU A 102 9.38 -34.29 9.44
CA GLU A 102 8.91 -35.08 10.57
C GLU A 102 7.81 -36.11 10.20
N ALA A 103 7.26 -36.03 8.98
CA ALA A 103 6.24 -36.94 8.43
C ALA A 103 6.87 -38.10 7.66
#